data_AF-X1PB90-F1
#
_entry.id   AF-X1PB90-F1
#
_cell.length_a   1.000
_cell.length_b   1.000
_cell.length_c   1.000
_cell.angle_alpha   90.00
_cell.angle_beta   90.00
_cell.angle_gamma   90.00
#
_symmetry.space_group_name_H-M   'P 1'
#
loop_
_entity.id
_entity.type
_entity.pdbx_description
1 polymer ?
#
loop_
_entity_poly.entity_id
_entity_poly.type
_entity_poly.pdbx_seq_one_letter_code
_entity_poly.pdbx_strand_id
1 'polypeptide(L)' 'MSNGKQKTLWDFMNELVPNTKIPEKNKIRLSPSALNLFLQCPRCFWLEKNKGIKRPRGIFPSLPSGMDSVI' A
#
# COMPACT_ATOMS: atom_id res chain seq x y z
N MET A 1 -8.09 2.44 -49.19
CA MET A 1 -7.24 1.63 -48.30
C MET A 1 -6.81 2.50 -47.12
N SER A 2 -7.44 2.33 -45.96
CA SER A 2 -7.14 3.18 -44.80
C SER A 2 -5.80 2.80 -44.18
N ASN A 3 -4.88 3.76 -44.16
CA ASN A 3 -3.58 3.67 -43.51
C ASN A 3 -3.77 3.46 -42.00
N GLY A 4 -3.55 2.23 -41.53
CA GLY A 4 -3.47 1.93 -40.11
C GLY A 4 -2.18 2.53 -39.55
N LYS A 5 -2.29 3.51 -38.64
CA LYS A 5 -1.15 3.99 -37.86
C LYS A 5 -0.61 2.84 -37.00
N GLN A 6 0.61 2.40 -37.28
CA GLN A 6 1.33 1.46 -36.42
C GLN A 6 1.79 2.22 -35.17
N LYS A 7 1.40 1.73 -33.98
CA LYS A 7 1.91 2.24 -32.71
C LYS A 7 3.36 1.75 -32.52
N THR A 8 4.24 2.62 -32.04
CA THR A 8 5.65 2.31 -31.79
C THR A 8 5.84 1.67 -30.42
N LEU A 9 6.99 1.00 -30.22
CA LEU A 9 7.36 0.45 -28.92
C LEU A 9 7.37 1.52 -27.81
N TRP A 10 7.76 2.75 -28.14
CA TRP A 10 7.76 3.89 -27.23
C TRP A 10 6.34 4.34 -26.84
N ASP A 11 5.36 4.19 -27.73
CA ASP A 11 3.96 4.46 -27.42
C ASP A 11 3.40 3.45 -26.41
N PHE A 12 3.88 2.21 -26.45
CA PHE A 12 3.53 1.19 -25.46
C PHE A 12 4.19 1.46 -24.10
N MET A 13 5.46 1.91 -24.08
CA MET A 13 6.18 2.20 -22.84
C MET A 13 5.67 3.46 -22.11
N ASN A 14 5.05 4.39 -22.84
CA ASN A 14 4.49 5.64 -22.29
C ASN A 14 2.96 5.65 -22.19
N GLU A 15 2.29 4.52 -22.44
CA GLU A 15 0.86 4.38 -22.19
C GLU A 15 0.67 4.37 -20.67
N LEU A 16 0.30 5.54 -20.11
CA LEU A 16 -0.02 5.71 -18.71
C LEU A 16 -0.97 4.58 -18.30
N VAL A 17 -0.49 3.71 -17.40
CA VAL A 17 -1.29 2.61 -16.83
C VAL A 17 -2.67 3.17 -16.50
N PRO A 18 -3.76 2.57 -17.01
CA PRO A 18 -5.10 3.12 -16.84
C PRO A 18 -5.31 3.39 -15.36
N ASN A 19 -5.60 4.65 -15.03
CA ASN A 19 -5.90 5.07 -13.67
C ASN A 19 -7.05 4.18 -13.19
N THR A 20 -6.71 3.16 -12.40
CA THR A 20 -7.64 2.14 -11.97
C THR A 20 -8.67 2.86 -11.12
N LYS A 21 -9.84 3.15 -11.70
CA LYS A 21 -10.99 3.65 -10.96
C LYS A 21 -11.50 2.50 -10.10
N ILE A 22 -10.83 2.31 -8.97
CA ILE A 22 -11.27 1.40 -7.92
C ILE A 22 -12.65 1.91 -7.48
N PRO A 23 -13.70 1.09 -7.50
CA PRO A 23 -15.04 1.51 -7.12
C PRO A 23 -15.01 2.16 -5.72
N GLU A 24 -15.44 3.41 -5.65
CA GLU A 24 -15.39 4.28 -4.46
C GLU A 24 -16.02 3.62 -3.22
N LYS A 25 -16.97 2.72 -3.42
CA LYS A 25 -17.79 2.09 -2.37
C LYS A 25 -17.06 1.05 -1.50
N ASN A 26 -15.82 0.68 -1.83
CA ASN A 26 -14.99 -0.25 -1.03
C ASN A 26 -13.48 0.04 -1.20
N LYS A 27 -13.11 1.33 -1.26
CA LYS A 27 -11.72 1.71 -1.49
C LYS A 27 -10.90 1.57 -0.20
N ILE A 28 -10.21 0.44 -0.03
CA ILE A 28 -9.22 0.29 1.04
C ILE A 28 -8.09 1.28 0.76
N ARG A 29 -7.90 2.26 1.66
CA ARG A 29 -6.74 3.17 1.58
C ARG A 29 -5.48 2.37 1.91
N LEU A 30 -4.70 2.09 0.87
CA LEU A 30 -3.41 1.41 0.97
C LEU A 30 -2.33 2.48 1.13
N SER A 31 -1.70 2.52 2.31
CA SER A 31 -0.44 3.23 2.50
C SER A 31 0.74 2.30 2.15
N PRO A 32 1.93 2.84 1.87
CA PRO A 32 3.13 2.02 1.67
C PRO A 32 3.38 1.04 2.83
N SER A 33 3.13 1.47 4.07
CA SER A 33 3.22 0.62 5.26
C SER A 33 2.21 -0.54 5.25
N ALA A 34 0.98 -0.30 4.77
CA ALA A 34 -0.05 -1.32 4.66
C ALA A 34 0.30 -2.36 3.56
N LEU A 35 0.91 -1.92 2.46
CA LEU A 35 1.46 -2.80 1.43
C LEU A 35 2.62 -3.65 1.98
N ASN A 36 3.53 -3.04 2.74
CA ASN A 36 4.60 -3.78 3.40
C ASN A 36 4.07 -4.83 4.38
N LEU A 37 3.02 -4.49 5.14
CA LEU A 37 2.36 -5.44 6.04
C LEU A 37 1.71 -6.60 5.27
N PHE A 38 1.10 -6.34 4.12
CA PHE A 38 0.51 -7.38 3.27
C PHE A 38 1.59 -8.34 2.74
N LEU A 39 2.72 -7.81 2.28
CA LEU A 39 3.86 -8.61 1.80
C LEU A 39 4.46 -9.48 2.91
N GLN A 40 4.52 -8.97 4.15
CA GLN A 40 5.05 -9.71 5.29
C GLN A 40 4.06 -10.72 5.87
N CYS A 41 2.78 -10.35 5.98
CA CYS A 41 1.74 -11.16 6.62
C CYS A 41 0.35 -10.80 6.07
N PRO A 42 -0.16 -11.54 5.06
CA PRO A 42 -1.48 -11.30 4.48
C PRO A 42 -2.62 -11.41 5.50
N ARG A 43 -2.51 -12.37 6.44
CA ARG A 43 -3.51 -12.56 7.51
C ARG A 43 -3.57 -11.36 8.46
N CYS A 44 -2.42 -10.80 8.81
CA CYS A 44 -2.32 -9.62 9.68
C CYS A 44 -2.95 -8.41 9.01
N PHE A 45 -2.66 -8.22 7.72
CA PHE A 45 -3.29 -7.17 6.91
C PHE A 45 -4.82 -7.29 6.89
N TRP A 46 -5.35 -8.50 6.68
CA TRP A 46 -6.79 -8.73 6.70
C TRP A 46 -7.42 -8.46 8.06
N LEU A 47 -6.78 -8.90 9.15
CA LEU A 47 -7.22 -8.63 10.52
C LEU A 47 -7.25 -7.11 10.80
N GLU A 48 -6.26 -6.36 10.31
CA GLU A 48 -6.23 -4.91 10.46
C GLU A 48 -7.36 -4.23 9.67
N LYS A 49 -7.59 -4.61 8.41
CA LYS A 49 -8.59 -3.95 7.55
C LYS A 49 -10.04 -4.35 7.83
N ASN A 50 -10.30 -5.62 8.15
CA ASN A 50 -11.66 -6.11 8.39
C ASN A 50 -12.04 -6.10 9.87
N LYS A 51 -11.10 -6.35 10.79
CA LYS A 51 -11.37 -6.48 12.23
C LYS A 51 -10.77 -5.35 13.08
N GLY A 52 -9.98 -4.44 12.50
CA GLY A 52 -9.31 -3.37 13.24
C GLY A 52 -8.21 -3.85 14.20
N ILE A 53 -7.82 -5.13 14.12
CA ILE A 53 -6.82 -5.72 15.01
C ILE A 53 -5.43 -5.46 14.43
N LYS A 54 -4.67 -4.57 15.09
CA LYS A 54 -3.30 -4.24 14.71
C LYS A 54 -2.31 -5.29 15.21
N ARG A 55 -1.17 -5.39 14.52
CA ARG A 55 -0.05 -6.22 14.98
C ARG A 55 0.42 -5.72 16.36
N PRO A 56 0.64 -6.60 17.35
CA PRO A 56 1.20 -6.18 18.62
C PRO A 56 2.55 -5.49 18.39
N ARG A 57 2.77 -4.38 19.09
CA ARG A 57 4.08 -3.72 19.07
C ARG A 57 5.12 -4.66 19.68
N GLY A 58 6.34 -4.61 19.15
CA GLY A 58 7.46 -5.34 19.74
C GLY A 58 7.70 -4.91 21.19
N ILE A 59 8.50 -5.70 21.92
CA ILE A 59 8.92 -5.36 23.28
C ILE A 59 9.60 -4.00 23.24
N PHE A 60 8.96 -2.99 23.83
CA PHE A 60 9.53 -1.65 23.91
C PHE A 60 10.12 -1.47 25.30
N PRO A 61 11.44 -1.24 25.44
CA PRO A 61 12.04 -1.02 26.74
C PRO A 61 11.54 0.31 27.33
N SER A 62 11.09 0.29 28.58
CA SER A 62 10.60 1.48 29.29
C SER A 62 11.72 2.44 29.68
N LEU A 63 12.95 1.93 29.83
CA LEU A 63 14.12 2.71 30.23
C LEU A 63 14.47 3.83 29.24
N PRO A 64 14.68 3.58 27.93
CA PRO A 64 14.94 4.64 26.95
C PRO A 64 13.76 5.61 26.81
N SER A 65 12.51 5.10 26.90
CA SER A 65 11.31 5.93 26.77
C SER A 65 11.16 6.96 27.90
N GLY A 66 11.53 6.56 29.13
CA GLY A 66 11.52 7.46 30.28
C GLY A 66 12.61 8.51 30.20
N MET A 67 13.76 8.21 29.59
CA MET A 67 14.83 9.18 29.36
C MET A 67 14.48 10.22 28.29
N ASP A 68 13.73 9.83 27.25
CA ASP A 68 13.28 10.73 26.16
C ASP A 68 12.28 11.80 26.62
N SER A 69 11.66 11.63 27.79
CA SER A 69 10.68 12.58 28.34
C SER A 69 11.28 13.66 29.26
N VAL A 70 12.59 13.63 29.50
CA VAL A 70 13.27 14.43 30.56
C VAL A 70 14.15 15.55 29.99
N ILE A 71 14.04 15.85 28.69
CA ILE A 71 14.77 16.95 28.02
C ILE A 71 13.76 18.00 27.57
#